data_AF-A0A533RR78-F1
#
_entry.id   AF-A0A533RR78-F1
#
_cell.length_a   1.000
_cell.length_b   1.000
_cell.length_c   1.000
_cell.angle_alpha   90.00
_cell.angle_beta   90.00
_cell.angle_gamma   90.00
#
_symmetry.space_group_name_H-M   'P 1'
#
loop_
_entity.id
_entity.type
_entity.pdbx_description
1 polymer ?
#
loop_
_entity_poly.entity_id
_entity_poly.type
_entity_poly.pdbx_seq_one_letter_code
_entity_poly.pdbx_strand_id
1 'polypeptide(L)'
;MYVDAREEDVVLVKSPVGLPGRALKNPFWERTQRGDYPAIEKCRACLKECHKEYCIIKELEMSQAGDVDNGLVFAGSAAARIHDVPTVAELMGRLESEWCEATEGGAR
;
A
#
# COMPACT_ATOMS: atom_id res chain seq x y z
N MET A 1 -9.62 -5.72 4.13
CA MET A 1 -8.14 -5.59 4.20
C MET A 1 -7.72 -4.18 4.58
N TYR A 2 -7.93 -3.15 3.75
CA TYR A 2 -7.41 -1.80 4.06
C TYR A 2 -8.06 -1.18 5.30
N VAL A 3 -9.40 -1.20 5.39
CA VAL A 3 -10.15 -0.66 6.55
C VAL A 3 -9.97 -1.46 7.85
N ASP A 4 -9.53 -2.72 7.70
CA ASP A 4 -9.30 -3.65 8.81
C ASP A 4 -7.83 -3.69 9.23
N ALA A 5 -6.97 -2.90 8.58
CA ALA A 5 -5.53 -2.91 8.83
C ALA A 5 -5.20 -2.35 10.22
N ARG A 6 -4.25 -2.98 10.89
CA ARG A 6 -3.66 -2.49 12.14
C ARG A 6 -2.23 -1.99 11.90
N GLU A 7 -1.66 -1.32 12.89
CA GLU A 7 -0.30 -0.75 12.76
C GLU A 7 0.74 -1.83 12.44
N GLU A 8 0.60 -3.02 13.04
CA GLU A 8 1.45 -4.18 12.82
C GLU A 8 1.34 -4.79 11.42
N ASP A 9 0.26 -4.47 10.68
CA ASP A 9 0.03 -4.98 9.33
C ASP A 9 0.73 -4.12 8.26
N VAL A 10 1.23 -2.92 8.61
CA VAL A 10 2.00 -2.07 7.69
C VAL A 10 3.47 -2.47 7.70
N VAL A 11 3.92 -3.08 6.61
CA VAL A 11 5.26 -3.66 6.47
C VAL A 11 6.09 -2.96 5.40
N LEU A 12 7.42 -3.07 5.53
CA LEU A 12 8.34 -2.67 4.47
C LEU A 12 8.47 -3.77 3.42
N VAL A 13 8.53 -3.33 2.16
CA VAL A 13 8.75 -4.20 1.00
C VAL A 13 9.90 -3.69 0.17
N LYS A 14 10.70 -4.61 -0.37
CA LYS A 14 11.75 -4.27 -1.33
C LYS A 14 11.13 -4.20 -2.73
N SER A 15 11.20 -3.03 -3.37
CA SER A 15 10.78 -2.89 -4.76
C SER A 15 11.84 -3.51 -5.71
N PRO A 16 11.47 -3.89 -6.93
CA PRO A 16 12.42 -4.41 -7.91
C PRO A 16 13.46 -3.37 -8.38
N VAL A 17 13.38 -2.12 -7.91
CA VAL A 17 14.38 -1.07 -8.17
C VAL A 17 15.31 -0.84 -6.98
N GLY A 18 15.23 -1.68 -5.94
CA GLY A 18 16.07 -1.59 -4.75
C GLY A 18 15.61 -0.56 -3.71
N LEU A 19 14.54 0.18 -3.98
CA LEU A 19 13.96 1.15 -3.04
C LEU A 19 12.95 0.50 -2.10
N PRO A 20 12.91 0.89 -0.81
CA PRO A 20 11.89 0.41 0.11
C PRO A 20 10.53 1.07 -0.18
N GLY A 21 9.47 0.28 -0.16
CA GLY A 21 8.08 0.72 -0.14
C GLY A 21 7.38 0.28 1.15
N ARG A 22 6.19 0.84 1.42
CA ARG A 22 5.30 0.37 2.49
C ARG A 22 4.07 -0.29 1.90
N ALA A 23 3.74 -1.48 2.38
CA ALA A 23 2.60 -2.25 1.93
C ALA A 23 1.84 -2.84 3.12
N LEU A 24 0.64 -3.33 2.86
CA LEU A 24 -0.08 -4.15 3.84
C LEU A 24 0.40 -5.60 3.75
N LYS A 25 0.57 -6.22 4.91
CA LYS A 25 0.94 -7.63 5.05
C LYS A 25 -0.15 -8.52 4.44
N ASN A 26 0.28 -9.45 3.60
CA ASN A 26 -0.55 -10.47 2.96
C ASN A 26 0.28 -11.74 2.66
N PRO A 27 -0.34 -12.83 2.16
CA PRO A 27 0.39 -14.03 1.79
C PRO A 27 1.52 -13.80 0.77
N PHE A 28 1.34 -12.89 -0.19
CA PHE A 28 2.41 -12.49 -1.11
C PHE A 28 3.64 -11.96 -0.37
N TRP A 29 3.46 -11.00 0.54
CA TRP A 29 4.56 -10.46 1.35
C TRP A 29 5.27 -11.58 2.11
N GLU A 30 4.53 -12.46 2.77
CA GLU A 30 5.12 -13.57 3.54
C GLU A 30 5.96 -14.52 2.67
N ARG A 31 5.56 -14.77 1.42
CA ARG A 31 6.35 -15.53 0.45
C ARG A 31 7.65 -14.79 0.08
N THR A 32 7.55 -13.49 -0.22
CA THR A 32 8.74 -12.70 -0.58
C THR A 32 9.77 -12.65 0.55
N GLN A 33 9.33 -12.59 1.82
CA GLN A 33 10.22 -12.64 2.98
C GLN A 33 10.97 -13.97 3.12
N ARG A 34 10.44 -15.07 2.55
CA ARG A 34 11.10 -16.38 2.50
C ARG A 34 11.95 -16.56 1.24
N GLY A 35 12.08 -15.54 0.40
CA GLY A 35 12.74 -15.63 -0.90
C GLY A 35 11.96 -16.40 -1.96
N ASP A 36 10.68 -16.69 -1.70
CA ASP A 36 9.77 -17.34 -2.63
C ASP A 36 9.08 -16.25 -3.48
N TYR A 37 9.67 -15.97 -4.64
CA TYR A 37 9.17 -14.97 -5.57
C TYR A 37 8.42 -15.63 -6.73
N PRO A 38 7.29 -15.07 -7.18
CA PRO A 38 6.57 -15.59 -8.33
C PRO A 38 7.40 -15.46 -9.60
N ALA A 39 7.31 -16.50 -10.46
CA ALA A 39 7.99 -16.49 -11.74
C ALA A 39 7.47 -15.36 -12.65
N ILE A 40 8.40 -14.68 -13.33
CA ILE A 40 8.09 -13.64 -14.30
C ILE A 40 7.90 -14.28 -15.68
N GLU A 41 6.66 -14.61 -16.02
CA GLU A 41 6.32 -15.20 -17.33
C GLU A 41 6.45 -14.20 -18.48
N LYS A 42 6.12 -12.93 -18.23
CA LYS A 42 6.17 -11.85 -19.21
C LYS A 42 6.67 -10.58 -18.55
N CYS A 43 7.62 -9.90 -19.20
CA CYS A 43 8.14 -8.61 -18.75
C CYS A 43 7.87 -7.53 -19.81
N ARG A 44 7.17 -6.46 -19.42
CA ARG A 44 6.81 -5.34 -20.30
C ARG A 44 7.87 -4.21 -20.31
N ALA A 45 9.02 -4.40 -19.64
CA ALA A 45 10.07 -3.40 -19.50
C ALA A 45 9.57 -2.02 -19.02
N CYS A 46 8.65 -2.01 -18.04
CA CYS A 46 8.02 -0.79 -17.52
C CYS A 46 8.95 0.12 -16.70
N LEU A 47 10.10 -0.40 -16.25
CA LEU A 47 11.07 0.30 -15.42
C LEU A 47 12.43 0.37 -16.14
N LYS A 48 13.14 1.49 -15.97
CA LYS A 48 14.49 1.69 -16.53
C LYS A 48 15.50 0.72 -15.93
N GLU A 49 15.44 0.55 -14.60
CA GLU A 49 16.26 -0.40 -13.85
C GLU A 49 15.30 -1.36 -13.12
N CYS A 50 15.59 -2.67 -13.16
CA CYS A 50 14.76 -3.69 -12.52
C CYS A 50 15.58 -4.95 -12.25
N HIS A 51 15.63 -5.36 -10.98
CA HIS A 51 16.34 -6.56 -10.51
C HIS A 51 15.64 -7.88 -10.91
N LYS A 52 14.37 -7.81 -11.32
CA LYS A 52 13.58 -8.96 -11.79
C LYS A 52 13.45 -10.10 -10.75
N GLU A 53 13.46 -9.77 -9.45
CA GLU A 53 13.12 -10.71 -8.38
C GLU A 53 11.63 -11.13 -8.50
N TYR A 54 10.76 -10.18 -8.79
CA TYR A 54 9.34 -10.38 -9.13
C TYR A 54 8.85 -9.25 -10.06
N CYS A 55 7.63 -9.34 -10.59
CA CYS A 55 7.12 -8.37 -11.55
C CYS A 55 6.16 -7.35 -10.90
N ILE A 56 6.68 -6.27 -10.30
CA ILE A 56 5.84 -5.30 -9.57
C ILE A 56 4.54 -4.88 -10.26
N ILE A 57 4.52 -4.68 -11.58
CA ILE A 57 3.29 -4.29 -12.28
C ILE A 57 2.23 -5.40 -12.31
N LYS A 58 2.64 -6.67 -12.45
CA LYS A 58 1.72 -7.81 -12.44
C LYS A 58 1.08 -7.95 -11.06
N GLU A 59 1.86 -7.81 -9.98
CA GLU A 59 1.32 -7.95 -8.62
C GLU A 59 0.46 -6.73 -8.23
N LEU A 60 0.71 -5.54 -8.80
CA LEU A 60 -0.21 -4.40 -8.70
C LEU A 60 -1.51 -4.62 -9.49
N GLU A 61 -1.42 -5.18 -10.70
CA GLU A 61 -2.58 -5.55 -11.52
C GLU A 61 -3.45 -6.61 -10.82
N MET A 62 -2.83 -7.58 -10.11
CA MET A 62 -3.53 -8.56 -9.28
C MET A 62 -4.34 -7.90 -8.16
N SER A 63 -3.71 -7.00 -7.39
CA SER A 63 -4.40 -6.23 -6.34
C SER A 63 -5.54 -5.39 -6.92
N GLN A 64 -5.33 -4.76 -8.07
CA GLN A 64 -6.38 -3.99 -8.77
C GLN A 64 -7.56 -4.88 -9.19
N ALA A 65 -7.30 -6.11 -9.61
CA ALA A 65 -8.32 -7.09 -9.97
C ALA A 65 -9.03 -7.72 -8.76
N GLY A 66 -8.62 -7.38 -7.53
CA GLY A 66 -9.19 -7.89 -6.29
C GLY A 66 -8.44 -9.06 -5.66
N ASP A 67 -7.40 -9.58 -6.30
CA ASP A 67 -6.52 -10.60 -5.71
C ASP A 67 -5.46 -9.93 -4.82
N VAL A 68 -5.92 -9.49 -3.64
CA VAL A 68 -5.07 -8.86 -2.62
C VAL A 68 -4.21 -9.86 -1.86
N ASP A 69 -4.41 -11.17 -2.03
CA ASP A 69 -3.60 -12.19 -1.36
C ASP A 69 -2.30 -12.49 -2.13
N ASN A 70 -2.38 -12.49 -3.47
CA ASN A 70 -1.22 -12.69 -4.35
C ASN A 70 -0.64 -11.40 -4.92
N GLY A 71 -1.37 -10.30 -4.83
CA GLY A 71 -0.92 -8.99 -5.28
C GLY A 71 -0.07 -8.23 -4.26
N LEU A 72 0.50 -7.12 -4.70
CA LEU A 72 1.17 -6.15 -3.85
C LEU A 72 0.21 -5.00 -3.52
N VAL A 73 -0.02 -4.72 -2.24
CA VAL A 73 -0.95 -3.67 -1.79
C VAL A 73 -0.17 -2.55 -1.09
N PHE A 74 0.24 -1.54 -1.84
CA PHE A 74 0.93 -0.39 -1.24
C PHE A 74 0.02 0.40 -0.31
N ALA A 75 0.55 0.81 0.84
CA ALA A 75 -0.19 1.56 1.84
C ALA A 75 0.77 2.46 2.66
N GLY A 76 0.28 3.64 3.01
CA GLY A 76 1.01 4.54 3.91
C GLY A 76 0.97 4.06 5.36
N SER A 77 1.79 4.65 6.23
CA SER A 77 1.75 4.38 7.68
C SER A 77 0.41 4.75 8.32
N ALA A 78 -0.34 5.66 7.71
CA ALA A 78 -1.67 6.06 8.18
C ALA A 78 -2.78 5.06 7.83
N ALA A 79 -2.50 3.97 7.09
CA ALA A 79 -3.52 3.01 6.68
C ALA A 79 -4.28 2.41 7.88
N ALA A 80 -3.58 2.15 8.98
CA ALA A 80 -4.16 1.65 10.22
C ALA A 80 -5.14 2.63 10.91
N ARG A 81 -5.16 3.90 10.50
CA ARG A 81 -6.07 4.93 11.04
C ARG A 81 -7.38 5.04 10.24
N ILE A 82 -7.50 4.31 9.14
CA ILE A 82 -8.62 4.43 8.19
C ILE A 82 -9.56 3.25 8.43
N HIS A 83 -10.78 3.53 8.87
CA HIS A 83 -11.78 2.50 9.23
C HIS A 83 -13.10 2.66 8.47
N ASP A 84 -13.17 3.60 7.52
CA ASP A 84 -14.34 3.84 6.70
C ASP A 84 -13.94 4.25 5.27
N VAL A 85 -14.93 4.26 4.37
CA VAL A 85 -14.75 4.65 2.96
C VAL A 85 -15.74 5.78 2.64
N PRO A 86 -15.46 7.02 3.07
CA PRO A 86 -16.31 8.17 2.77
C PRO A 86 -16.21 8.56 1.29
N THR A 87 -17.16 9.38 0.82
CA THR A 87 -16.99 10.08 -0.45
C THR A 87 -15.83 11.08 -0.36
N VAL A 88 -15.25 11.45 -1.50
CA VAL A 88 -14.16 12.44 -1.55
C VAL A 88 -14.58 13.77 -0.93
N ALA A 89 -15.82 14.21 -1.18
CA ALA A 89 -16.35 15.47 -0.63
C ALA A 89 -16.42 15.44 0.90
N GLU A 90 -16.91 14.34 1.48
CA GLU A 90 -16.95 14.16 2.93
C GLU A 90 -15.55 14.10 3.54
N LEU A 91 -14.63 13.36 2.90
CA LEU A 91 -13.25 13.26 3.37
C LEU A 91 -12.55 14.63 3.42
N MET A 92 -12.68 15.41 2.34
CA MET A 92 -12.07 16.74 2.27
C MET A 92 -12.67 17.68 3.33
N GLY A 93 -13.99 17.67 3.51
CA GLY A 93 -14.65 18.47 4.55
C GLY A 93 -14.21 18.09 5.98
N ARG A 94 -14.02 16.79 6.27
CA ARG A 94 -13.48 16.33 7.55
C ARG A 94 -12.05 16.84 7.78
N LEU A 95 -11.17 16.69 6.78
CA LEU A 95 -9.77 17.14 6.86
C LEU A 95 -9.67 18.65 7.09
N GLU A 96 -10.47 19.46 6.39
CA GLU A 96 -10.51 20.92 6.60
C GLU A 96 -11.01 21.28 8.00
N SER A 97 -12.08 20.63 8.47
CA SER A 97 -12.64 20.88 9.80
C SER A 97 -11.64 20.53 10.91
N GLU A 98 -11.04 19.33 10.84
CA GLU A 98 -10.02 18.87 11.79
C GLU A 98 -8.79 19.80 11.81
N TRP A 99 -8.37 20.30 10.64
CA TRP A 99 -7.26 21.25 10.53
C TRP A 99 -7.59 22.59 11.19
N CYS A 100 -8.77 23.16 10.92
CA CYS A 100 -9.22 24.40 11.55
C CYS A 100 -9.31 24.25 13.07
N GLU A 101 -9.89 23.15 13.57
CA GLU A 101 -9.96 22.87 15.01
C GLU A 101 -8.57 22.80 15.65
N ALA A 102 -7.62 22.10 15.01
CA ALA A 102 -6.26 21.95 15.51
C ALA A 102 -5.44 23.25 15.50
N THR A 103 -5.73 24.19 14.59
CA THR A 103 -4.95 25.43 14.41
C THR A 103 -5.59 26.67 15.05
N GLU A 104 -6.92 26.75 15.11
CA GLU A 104 -7.68 27.89 15.62
C GLU A 104 -8.24 27.66 17.04
N GLY A 105 -8.39 26.39 17.45
CA GLY A 105 -8.91 25.98 18.77
C GLY A 105 -7.92 26.12 19.94
N GLY A 106 -6.65 26.48 19.68
CA GLY A 106 -5.63 26.75 20.71
C GLY A 106 -5.57 28.20 21.21
N ALA A 107 -6.46 29.08 20.73
CA ALA A 107 -6.48 30.51 21.04
C ALA A 107 -7.69 30.97 21.87
N ARG A 108 -8.22 30.11 22.75
CA ARG A 108 -9.21 30.50 23.77
C ARG A 108 -8.80 30.03 25.15
#